data_AF-A0AAC8QHL2-F1
#
_entry.id   AF-A0AAC8QHL2-F1
#
_cell.length_a   1.000
_cell.length_b   1.000
_cell.length_c   1.000
_cell.angle_alpha   90.00
_cell.angle_beta   90.00
_cell.angle_gamma   90.00
#
_symmetry.space_group_name_H-M   'P 1'
#
loop_
_entity.id
_entity.type
_entity.pdbx_description
1 polymer ?
#
loop_
_entity_poly.entity_id
_entity_poly.type
_entity_poly.pdbx_seq_one_letter_code
_entity_poly.pdbx_strand_id
1 'polypeptide(L)'
;MVLYLFFEILSDLAFQSWETFWLYLRVQQYAVELAAGHFPPRVFPDAVAGGGSAFPFFHPPLAYWLSAFLGLFLGDMVVGVNVSFLLSVLLSAWAMYGMGMALTGRRWLALMGALLYVSLPYRFVSVFVTGALEESWSFVWYPLVLTGAWRTVNRERLSWLLPLAVAALLLTHSVMALYFLGLCALVLAGCGARLGWRGAGRVAAGGLLGGALTLWHFLPARLSLPDVWADVPEVMRRLPGFVHGHRVQPWQWFDEHPNRWNGISTFEFDSMCFSLGAAQWVVLAVAAGAYTVVARRGLAVGDARLTALAKGLAVLWAGCLLFMVAPLPFLSVLPEAFSAIQFPWRLLGVTAFLSLAAAGLFLARAPISPRLGAVISSAALVLALSTPPFQRTNSLVGDWDDAAINRWTLRRNGASGYTANGEYLPRSLPVEQWVERVSASPVPGGGIQVLGAEREGSRWSMRVDAPQGGPLVLPVVAYDFYRATGEGERTLETFSEQGLLGVRLLPGQYTFTVEPGTTPAGWVGTGLGVAALGAVLFLASRRRGSGLLAFTTARRAPPA
;
A
#
# COMPACT_ATOMS: atom_id res chain seq x y z
N MET A 1 -20.26 -0.97 -15.56
CA MET A 1 -19.86 0.23 -14.79
C MET A 1 -18.35 0.35 -14.68
N VAL A 2 -17.64 -0.51 -13.93
CA VAL A 2 -16.18 -0.41 -13.75
C VAL A 2 -15.43 -0.29 -15.08
N LEU A 3 -15.70 -1.18 -16.05
CA LEU A 3 -15.08 -1.10 -17.38
C LEU A 3 -15.36 0.21 -18.12
N TYR A 4 -16.54 0.82 -17.92
CA TYR A 4 -16.84 2.15 -18.48
C TYR A 4 -16.09 3.27 -17.73
N LEU A 5 -15.90 3.11 -16.42
CA LEU A 5 -15.23 4.12 -15.59
C LEU A 5 -13.71 4.11 -15.75
N PHE A 6 -13.14 2.95 -16.04
CA PHE A 6 -11.70 2.70 -16.07
C PHE A 6 -11.25 2.06 -17.38
N PHE A 7 -11.93 2.39 -18.49
CA PHE A 7 -11.68 1.73 -19.78
C PHE A 7 -10.24 1.90 -20.27
N GLU A 8 -9.57 3.01 -19.95
CA GLU A 8 -8.18 3.24 -20.35
C GLU A 8 -7.18 2.29 -19.66
N ILE A 9 -7.56 1.64 -18.57
CA ILE A 9 -6.78 0.55 -17.96
C ILE A 9 -6.72 -0.69 -18.84
N LEU A 10 -7.54 -0.76 -19.88
CA LEU A 10 -7.44 -1.84 -20.87
C LEU A 10 -6.39 -1.56 -21.95
N SER A 11 -5.73 -0.40 -21.90
CA SER A 11 -4.62 -0.04 -22.79
C SER A 11 -3.39 -0.90 -22.51
N ASP A 12 -2.62 -1.16 -23.56
CA ASP A 12 -1.25 -1.69 -23.52
C ASP A 12 -0.19 -0.59 -23.30
N LEU A 13 -0.63 0.67 -23.27
CA LEU A 13 0.22 1.82 -22.95
C LEU A 13 0.14 2.18 -21.46
N ALA A 14 1.27 2.68 -20.96
CA ALA A 14 1.37 3.22 -19.61
C ALA A 14 0.69 4.59 -19.48
N PHE A 15 0.24 4.85 -18.26
CA PHE A 15 -0.32 6.13 -17.83
C PHE A 15 0.76 7.17 -17.54
N GLN A 16 0.53 8.39 -18.00
CA GLN A 16 1.21 9.54 -17.41
C GLN A 16 0.65 9.80 -16.01
N SER A 17 1.50 9.69 -14.99
CA SER A 17 1.13 9.95 -13.61
C SER A 17 2.29 10.60 -12.85
N TRP A 18 2.07 10.96 -11.59
CA TRP A 18 3.14 11.48 -10.72
C TRP A 18 4.25 10.46 -10.46
N GLU A 19 3.92 9.18 -10.38
CA GLU A 19 4.90 8.08 -10.35
C GLU A 19 5.66 7.93 -11.68
N THR A 20 5.23 8.60 -12.76
CA THR A 20 5.81 8.53 -14.10
C THR A 20 5.97 7.09 -14.59
N PHE A 21 6.94 6.83 -15.47
CA PHE A 21 7.26 5.49 -15.90
C PHE A 21 7.91 4.64 -14.79
N TRP A 22 8.35 5.23 -13.67
CA TRP A 22 9.02 4.51 -12.57
C TRP A 22 8.16 3.41 -11.95
N LEU A 23 6.83 3.55 -11.92
CA LEU A 23 5.95 2.47 -11.46
C LEU A 23 6.19 1.18 -12.26
N TYR A 24 6.19 1.27 -13.59
CA TYR A 24 6.35 0.15 -14.50
C TYR A 24 7.77 -0.43 -14.41
N LEU A 25 8.78 0.44 -14.34
CA LEU A 25 10.17 0.02 -14.14
C LEU A 25 10.36 -0.75 -12.82
N ARG A 26 9.78 -0.28 -11.71
CA ARG A 26 9.85 -0.99 -10.42
C ARG A 26 9.19 -2.36 -10.50
N VAL A 27 8.03 -2.48 -11.13
CA VAL A 27 7.35 -3.76 -11.32
C VAL A 27 8.18 -4.72 -12.17
N GLN A 28 8.82 -4.22 -13.24
CA GLN A 28 9.74 -5.02 -14.04
C GLN A 28 10.97 -5.48 -13.22
N GLN A 29 11.53 -4.64 -12.36
CA GLN A 29 12.67 -5.02 -11.51
C GLN A 29 12.27 -6.08 -10.48
N TYR A 30 11.05 -6.00 -9.93
CA TYR A 30 10.48 -7.11 -9.14
C TYR A 30 10.37 -8.39 -9.97
N ALA A 31 9.90 -8.31 -11.21
CA ALA A 31 9.77 -9.47 -12.10
C ALA A 31 11.12 -10.13 -12.40
N VAL A 32 12.18 -9.35 -12.63
CA VAL A 32 13.56 -9.84 -12.82
C VAL A 32 14.04 -10.63 -11.61
N GLU A 33 13.91 -10.07 -10.40
CA GLU A 33 14.35 -10.75 -9.18
C GLU A 33 13.54 -12.01 -8.88
N LEU A 34 12.23 -11.97 -9.09
CA LEU A 34 11.36 -13.14 -8.91
C LEU A 34 11.68 -14.25 -9.92
N ALA A 35 11.95 -13.89 -11.18
CA ALA A 35 12.34 -14.84 -12.22
C ALA A 35 13.72 -15.47 -11.93
N ALA A 36 14.64 -14.72 -11.31
CA ALA A 36 15.94 -15.21 -10.83
C ALA A 36 15.83 -16.06 -9.54
N GLY A 37 14.63 -16.28 -9.01
CA GLY A 37 14.41 -17.06 -7.79
C GLY A 37 14.73 -16.31 -6.48
N HIS A 38 14.96 -15.00 -6.54
CA HIS A 38 15.22 -14.17 -5.36
C HIS A 38 13.90 -13.78 -4.69
N PHE A 39 13.51 -14.53 -3.66
CA PHE A 39 12.32 -14.24 -2.86
C PHE A 39 12.64 -14.14 -1.36
N PRO A 40 12.25 -13.03 -0.68
CA PRO A 40 11.70 -11.80 -1.24
C PRO A 40 12.79 -10.98 -1.99
N PRO A 41 12.45 -10.27 -3.09
CA PRO A 41 13.36 -9.31 -3.72
C PRO A 41 13.84 -8.24 -2.74
N ARG A 42 15.13 -7.93 -2.74
CA ARG A 42 15.76 -6.95 -1.82
C ARG A 42 16.43 -5.78 -2.51
N VAL A 43 16.76 -5.93 -3.80
CA VAL A 43 17.46 -4.91 -4.58
C VAL A 43 16.84 -4.84 -5.97
N PHE A 44 16.74 -3.63 -6.53
CA PHE A 44 16.50 -3.42 -7.96
C PHE A 44 17.84 -3.34 -8.69
N PRO A 45 18.26 -4.38 -9.44
CA PRO A 45 19.63 -4.53 -9.92
C PRO A 45 20.06 -3.54 -11.02
N ASP A 46 19.13 -2.96 -11.77
CA ASP A 46 19.45 -2.01 -12.84
C ASP A 46 19.37 -0.55 -12.41
N ALA A 47 18.90 -0.29 -11.19
CA ALA A 47 18.96 1.02 -10.58
C ALA A 47 20.41 1.50 -10.41
N VAL A 48 20.60 2.81 -10.31
CA VAL A 48 21.90 3.45 -10.04
C VAL A 48 22.98 2.97 -11.02
N ALA A 49 22.70 3.10 -12.32
CA ALA A 49 23.56 2.64 -13.41
C ALA A 49 23.94 1.13 -13.37
N GLY A 50 23.19 0.31 -12.63
CA GLY A 50 23.46 -1.11 -12.44
C GLY A 50 24.09 -1.48 -11.09
N GLY A 51 24.30 -0.50 -10.20
CA GLY A 51 24.83 -0.71 -8.85
C GLY A 51 23.79 -1.14 -7.83
N GLY A 52 22.50 -0.95 -8.13
CA GLY A 52 21.40 -1.46 -7.33
C GLY A 52 20.84 -0.48 -6.30
N SER A 53 19.53 -0.61 -6.04
CA SER A 53 18.81 0.15 -5.00
C SER A 53 18.02 -0.78 -4.10
N ALA A 54 18.11 -0.59 -2.78
CA ALA A 54 17.39 -1.41 -1.78
C ALA A 54 15.91 -1.04 -1.60
N PHE A 55 15.28 -0.36 -2.57
CA PHE A 55 13.85 -0.03 -2.53
C PHE A 55 12.96 -1.21 -2.07
N PRO A 56 13.02 -2.43 -2.65
CA PRO A 56 12.08 -3.50 -2.29
C PRO A 56 12.37 -4.10 -0.90
N PHE A 57 13.53 -3.84 -0.31
CA PHE A 57 13.82 -4.20 1.08
C PHE A 57 13.09 -3.31 2.09
N PHE A 58 12.91 -2.01 1.79
CA PHE A 58 12.27 -1.05 2.68
C PHE A 58 10.78 -0.79 2.37
N HIS A 59 10.37 -1.02 1.12
CA HIS A 59 9.03 -0.69 0.64
C HIS A 59 8.06 -1.86 0.75
N PRO A 60 6.81 -1.66 1.23
CA PRO A 60 5.76 -2.67 1.21
C PRO A 60 5.65 -3.37 -0.17
N PRO A 61 5.73 -4.71 -0.23
CA PRO A 61 5.95 -5.38 -1.52
C PRO A 61 4.68 -5.92 -2.19
N LEU A 62 3.54 -6.03 -1.49
CA LEU A 62 2.42 -6.87 -1.92
C LEU A 62 1.81 -6.43 -3.26
N ALA A 63 1.62 -5.12 -3.45
CA ALA A 63 1.04 -4.60 -4.68
C ALA A 63 1.98 -4.82 -5.88
N TYR A 64 3.28 -4.61 -5.70
CA TYR A 64 4.28 -4.82 -6.73
C TYR A 64 4.46 -6.30 -7.08
N TRP A 65 4.47 -7.20 -6.09
CA TRP A 65 4.54 -8.64 -6.33
C TRP A 65 3.38 -9.14 -7.18
N LEU A 66 2.17 -8.66 -6.89
CA LEU A 66 1.00 -9.02 -7.67
C LEU A 66 1.09 -8.47 -9.10
N SER A 67 1.49 -7.22 -9.28
CA SER A 67 1.68 -6.63 -10.62
C SER A 67 2.78 -7.33 -11.41
N ALA A 68 3.90 -7.69 -10.77
CA ALA A 68 5.01 -8.39 -11.41
C ALA A 68 4.59 -9.81 -11.82
N PHE A 69 3.85 -10.52 -10.97
CA PHE A 69 3.26 -11.81 -11.31
C PHE A 69 2.31 -11.71 -12.50
N LEU A 70 1.43 -10.69 -12.51
CA LEU A 70 0.51 -10.47 -13.64
C LEU A 70 1.27 -10.14 -14.92
N GLY A 71 2.32 -9.32 -14.87
CA GLY A 71 3.15 -9.01 -16.02
C GLY A 71 3.87 -10.24 -16.58
N LEU A 72 4.47 -11.06 -15.70
CA LEU A 72 5.08 -12.33 -16.10
C LEU A 72 4.06 -13.31 -16.69
N PHE A 73 2.86 -13.38 -16.12
CA PHE A 73 1.80 -14.28 -16.57
C PHE A 73 1.20 -13.85 -17.91
N LEU A 74 1.02 -12.55 -18.13
CA LEU A 74 0.45 -11.98 -19.35
C LEU A 74 1.49 -11.77 -20.46
N GLY A 75 2.78 -11.82 -20.12
CA GLY A 75 3.89 -11.60 -21.05
C GLY A 75 4.14 -10.13 -21.39
N ASP A 76 3.59 -9.21 -20.59
CA ASP A 76 3.69 -7.75 -20.79
C ASP A 76 3.58 -7.04 -19.43
N MET A 77 4.61 -6.29 -19.05
CA MET A 77 4.68 -5.62 -17.76
C MET A 77 3.73 -4.43 -17.66
N VAL A 78 3.51 -3.69 -18.74
CA VAL A 78 2.59 -2.54 -18.77
C VAL A 78 1.15 -3.01 -18.59
N VAL A 79 0.75 -4.02 -19.37
CA VAL A 79 -0.55 -4.67 -19.22
C VAL A 79 -0.69 -5.30 -17.83
N GLY A 80 0.37 -5.92 -17.29
CA GLY A 80 0.38 -6.45 -15.93
C GLY A 80 0.06 -5.41 -14.84
N VAL A 81 0.69 -4.23 -14.92
CA VAL A 81 0.42 -3.10 -14.03
C VAL A 81 -1.00 -2.58 -14.20
N ASN A 82 -1.43 -2.39 -15.45
CA ASN A 82 -2.77 -1.89 -15.75
C ASN A 82 -3.84 -2.87 -15.21
N VAL A 83 -3.74 -4.16 -15.52
CA VAL A 83 -4.64 -5.19 -14.97
C VAL A 83 -4.62 -5.21 -13.44
N SER A 84 -3.48 -4.97 -12.80
CA SER A 84 -3.39 -4.84 -11.33
C SER A 84 -4.23 -3.68 -10.80
N PHE A 85 -4.21 -2.50 -11.44
CA PHE A 85 -5.11 -1.41 -11.10
C PHE A 85 -6.58 -1.78 -11.30
N LEU A 86 -6.93 -2.45 -12.39
CA LEU A 86 -8.31 -2.90 -12.63
C LEU A 86 -8.77 -3.87 -11.53
N LEU A 87 -7.92 -4.82 -11.14
CA LEU A 87 -8.20 -5.77 -10.06
C LEU A 87 -8.37 -5.08 -8.72
N SER A 88 -7.56 -4.06 -8.41
CA SER A 88 -7.72 -3.31 -7.16
C SER A 88 -9.09 -2.62 -7.10
N VAL A 89 -9.61 -2.10 -8.22
CA VAL A 89 -10.96 -1.50 -8.32
C VAL A 89 -12.05 -2.57 -8.16
N LEU A 90 -11.93 -3.69 -8.86
CA LEU A 90 -12.94 -4.77 -8.80
C LEU A 90 -13.01 -5.40 -7.39
N LEU A 91 -11.86 -5.68 -6.80
CA LEU A 91 -11.76 -6.30 -5.48
C LEU A 91 -12.16 -5.34 -4.36
N SER A 92 -11.95 -4.03 -4.51
CA SER A 92 -12.44 -3.04 -3.53
C SER A 92 -13.96 -2.89 -3.57
N ALA A 93 -14.59 -2.91 -4.77
CA ALA A 93 -16.04 -2.99 -4.89
C ALA A 93 -16.59 -4.26 -4.24
N TRP A 94 -15.97 -5.42 -4.51
CA TRP A 94 -16.36 -6.70 -3.92
C TRP A 94 -16.22 -6.70 -2.39
N ALA A 95 -15.10 -6.18 -1.86
CA ALA A 95 -14.85 -6.07 -0.43
C ALA A 95 -15.88 -5.15 0.25
N MET A 96 -16.18 -4.00 -0.36
CA MET A 96 -17.16 -3.04 0.14
C MET A 96 -18.58 -3.61 0.13
N TYR A 97 -18.98 -4.28 -0.97
CA TYR A 97 -20.25 -5.01 -1.03
C TYR A 97 -20.34 -6.06 0.08
N GLY A 98 -19.28 -6.84 0.22
CA GLY A 98 -19.16 -7.89 1.23
C GLY A 98 -19.29 -7.37 2.66
N MET A 99 -18.63 -6.25 2.96
CA MET A 99 -18.77 -5.55 4.23
C MET A 99 -20.22 -5.08 4.45
N GLY A 100 -20.82 -4.42 3.46
CA GLY A 100 -22.21 -3.96 3.54
C GLY A 100 -23.19 -5.10 3.84
N MET A 101 -23.01 -6.27 3.20
CA MET A 101 -23.79 -7.47 3.48
C MET A 101 -23.52 -8.02 4.88
N ALA A 102 -22.27 -8.05 5.33
CA ALA A 102 -21.90 -8.60 6.63
C ALA A 102 -22.40 -7.74 7.81
N LEU A 103 -22.45 -6.42 7.65
CA LEU A 103 -22.87 -5.49 8.71
C LEU A 103 -24.38 -5.21 8.69
N THR A 104 -25.01 -5.15 7.51
CA THR A 104 -26.42 -4.70 7.39
C THR A 104 -27.39 -5.78 6.92
N GLY A 105 -26.92 -6.82 6.23
CA GLY A 105 -27.77 -7.82 5.57
C GLY A 105 -28.60 -7.28 4.40
N ARG A 106 -28.49 -6.00 4.02
CA ARG A 106 -29.31 -5.35 3.00
C ARG A 106 -28.54 -5.22 1.68
N ARG A 107 -28.97 -5.96 0.66
CA ARG A 107 -28.34 -5.99 -0.68
C ARG A 107 -28.23 -4.61 -1.32
N TRP A 108 -29.25 -3.77 -1.18
CA TRP A 108 -29.27 -2.43 -1.80
C TRP A 108 -28.24 -1.49 -1.17
N LEU A 109 -27.99 -1.58 0.15
CA LEU A 109 -26.94 -0.81 0.83
C LEU A 109 -25.55 -1.29 0.42
N ALA A 110 -25.36 -2.61 0.36
CA ALA A 110 -24.12 -3.20 -0.10
C ALA A 110 -23.79 -2.79 -1.54
N LEU A 111 -24.79 -2.84 -2.43
CA LEU A 111 -24.64 -2.42 -3.82
C LEU A 111 -24.36 -0.91 -3.93
N MET A 112 -25.15 -0.07 -3.27
CA MET A 112 -24.94 1.39 -3.24
C MET A 112 -23.53 1.74 -2.75
N GLY A 113 -23.11 1.14 -1.63
CA GLY A 113 -21.78 1.36 -1.06
C GLY A 113 -20.67 0.96 -2.03
N ALA A 114 -20.78 -0.21 -2.68
CA ALA A 114 -19.78 -0.67 -3.65
C ALA A 114 -19.71 0.20 -4.90
N LEU A 115 -20.86 0.60 -5.46
CA LEU A 115 -20.92 1.44 -6.67
C LEU A 115 -20.26 2.80 -6.43
N LEU A 116 -20.63 3.45 -5.31
CA LEU A 116 -20.08 4.75 -4.95
C LEU A 116 -18.60 4.65 -4.60
N TYR A 117 -18.18 3.62 -3.87
CA TYR A 117 -16.81 3.48 -3.40
C TYR A 117 -15.76 3.46 -4.52
N VAL A 118 -16.10 2.89 -5.68
CA VAL A 118 -15.22 2.87 -6.86
C VAL A 118 -15.42 4.05 -7.81
N SER A 119 -16.42 4.91 -7.57
CA SER A 119 -16.72 6.08 -8.41
C SER A 119 -16.42 7.40 -7.71
N LEU A 120 -15.79 7.40 -6.54
CA LEU A 120 -15.36 8.63 -5.85
C LEU A 120 -14.18 9.28 -6.59
N PRO A 121 -14.09 10.62 -6.65
CA PRO A 121 -13.03 11.32 -7.38
C PRO A 121 -11.62 10.85 -7.01
N TYR A 122 -11.34 10.70 -5.72
CA TYR A 122 -10.01 10.25 -5.26
C TYR A 122 -9.63 8.85 -5.75
N ARG A 123 -10.60 8.00 -6.13
CA ARG A 123 -10.33 6.70 -6.74
C ARG A 123 -9.66 6.87 -8.11
N PHE A 124 -10.16 7.80 -8.91
CA PHE A 124 -9.59 8.14 -10.21
C PHE A 124 -8.26 8.88 -10.07
N VAL A 125 -8.17 9.82 -9.13
CA VAL A 125 -6.91 10.52 -8.83
C VAL A 125 -5.81 9.52 -8.45
N SER A 126 -6.10 8.54 -7.58
CA SER A 126 -5.14 7.52 -7.17
C SER A 126 -4.66 6.64 -8.33
N VAL A 127 -5.50 6.38 -9.32
CA VAL A 127 -5.16 5.51 -10.46
C VAL A 127 -4.53 6.29 -11.61
N PHE A 128 -5.19 7.36 -12.06
CA PHE A 128 -4.83 8.08 -13.28
C PHE A 128 -3.89 9.26 -13.02
N VAL A 129 -4.06 9.99 -11.92
CA VAL A 129 -3.27 11.21 -11.68
C VAL A 129 -1.96 10.88 -10.96
N THR A 130 -2.05 10.20 -9.81
CA THR A 130 -0.86 9.86 -9.03
C THR A 130 -0.20 8.58 -9.53
N GLY A 131 -0.97 7.62 -10.03
CA GLY A 131 -0.45 6.28 -10.36
C GLY A 131 -0.03 5.51 -9.11
N ALA A 132 -0.61 5.84 -7.96
CA ALA A 132 -0.28 5.25 -6.67
C ALA A 132 -0.91 3.85 -6.55
N LEU A 133 -0.25 2.85 -7.14
CA LEU A 133 -0.68 1.45 -7.15
C LEU A 133 -1.02 0.92 -5.75
N GLU A 134 -0.19 1.25 -4.77
CA GLU A 134 -0.33 0.81 -3.37
C GLU A 134 -1.51 1.48 -2.67
N GLU A 135 -1.74 2.77 -2.93
CA GLU A 135 -2.93 3.46 -2.43
C GLU A 135 -4.18 2.83 -3.03
N SER A 136 -4.14 2.51 -4.33
CA SER A 136 -5.26 1.88 -5.03
C SER A 136 -5.60 0.50 -4.44
N TRP A 137 -4.62 -0.33 -4.10
CA TRP A 137 -4.85 -1.61 -3.42
C TRP A 137 -5.31 -1.47 -1.97
N SER A 138 -4.96 -0.37 -1.28
CA SER A 138 -5.39 -0.13 0.11
C SER A 138 -6.91 -0.11 0.29
N PHE A 139 -7.65 0.32 -0.74
CA PHE A 139 -9.12 0.32 -0.74
C PHE A 139 -9.73 -1.08 -0.62
N VAL A 140 -9.03 -2.14 -1.03
CA VAL A 140 -9.51 -3.52 -0.86
C VAL A 140 -9.55 -3.88 0.62
N TRP A 141 -8.58 -3.38 1.39
CA TRP A 141 -8.35 -3.84 2.75
C TRP A 141 -9.19 -3.11 3.79
N TYR A 142 -9.54 -1.82 3.61
CA TYR A 142 -10.35 -1.08 4.58
C TYR A 142 -11.69 -1.79 4.91
N PRO A 143 -12.49 -2.24 3.90
CA PRO A 143 -13.72 -2.97 4.19
C PRO A 143 -13.47 -4.37 4.78
N LEU A 144 -12.38 -5.06 4.40
CA LEU A 144 -12.05 -6.39 4.91
C LEU A 144 -11.59 -6.37 6.37
N VAL A 145 -10.81 -5.35 6.77
CA VAL A 145 -10.43 -5.12 8.16
C VAL A 145 -11.68 -4.90 9.01
N LEU A 146 -12.60 -4.02 8.59
CA LEU A 146 -13.84 -3.77 9.34
C LEU A 146 -14.75 -5.00 9.38
N THR A 147 -14.81 -5.77 8.30
CA THR A 147 -15.54 -7.06 8.24
C THR A 147 -14.93 -8.08 9.21
N GLY A 148 -13.60 -8.18 9.27
CA GLY A 148 -12.87 -9.05 10.19
C GLY A 148 -13.10 -8.67 11.65
N ALA A 149 -13.07 -7.37 11.97
CA ALA A 149 -13.36 -6.83 13.29
C ALA A 149 -14.82 -7.12 13.70
N TRP A 150 -15.79 -6.85 12.82
CA TRP A 150 -17.20 -7.11 13.05
C TRP A 150 -17.47 -8.60 13.31
N ARG A 151 -16.93 -9.49 12.47
CA ARG A 151 -17.04 -10.95 12.67
C ARG A 151 -16.42 -11.38 13.99
N THR A 152 -15.34 -10.75 14.41
CA THR A 152 -14.69 -11.03 15.69
C THR A 152 -15.63 -10.70 16.84
N VAL A 153 -16.19 -9.50 16.87
CA VAL A 153 -17.14 -9.09 17.91
C VAL A 153 -18.40 -9.98 17.90
N ASN A 154 -19.03 -10.15 16.74
CA ASN A 154 -20.34 -10.82 16.62
C ASN A 154 -20.30 -12.35 16.84
N ARG A 155 -19.20 -13.03 16.48
CA ARG A 155 -19.05 -14.48 16.66
C ARG A 155 -18.39 -14.87 17.98
N GLU A 156 -18.02 -13.88 18.79
CA GLU A 156 -17.32 -14.06 20.06
C GLU A 156 -15.99 -14.86 19.97
N ARG A 157 -15.37 -14.88 18.79
CA ARG A 157 -14.08 -15.52 18.51
C ARG A 157 -13.27 -14.69 17.53
N LEU A 158 -11.93 -14.75 17.61
CA LEU A 158 -11.08 -14.05 16.65
C LEU A 158 -11.30 -14.58 15.23
N SER A 159 -11.66 -13.68 14.30
CA SER A 159 -11.80 -14.02 12.88
C SER A 159 -10.44 -14.05 12.21
N TRP A 160 -10.09 -15.15 11.53
CA TRP A 160 -8.87 -15.25 10.71
C TRP A 160 -8.74 -14.15 9.65
N LEU A 161 -9.88 -13.61 9.17
CA LEU A 161 -9.88 -12.52 8.19
C LEU A 161 -9.22 -11.24 8.73
N LEU A 162 -9.36 -10.96 10.03
CA LEU A 162 -8.83 -9.73 10.61
C LEU A 162 -7.30 -9.64 10.52
N PRO A 163 -6.51 -10.59 11.06
CA PRO A 163 -5.05 -10.54 10.96
C PRO A 163 -4.58 -10.56 9.50
N LEU A 164 -5.20 -11.35 8.61
CA LEU A 164 -4.82 -11.36 7.20
C LEU A 164 -5.08 -10.02 6.49
N ALA A 165 -6.23 -9.38 6.74
CA ALA A 165 -6.55 -8.09 6.14
C ALA A 165 -5.64 -6.97 6.68
N VAL A 166 -5.29 -7.01 7.98
CA VAL A 166 -4.31 -6.08 8.57
C VAL A 166 -2.92 -6.29 7.97
N ALA A 167 -2.45 -7.54 7.88
CA ALA A 167 -1.15 -7.86 7.29
C ALA A 167 -1.08 -7.44 5.82
N ALA A 168 -2.13 -7.73 5.04
CA ALA A 168 -2.22 -7.35 3.64
C ALA A 168 -2.21 -5.82 3.46
N LEU A 169 -2.93 -5.07 4.30
CA LEU A 169 -2.90 -3.61 4.28
C LEU A 169 -1.49 -3.08 4.60
N LEU A 170 -0.84 -3.60 5.64
CA LEU A 170 0.53 -3.22 6.01
C LEU A 170 1.53 -3.50 4.88
N LEU A 171 1.48 -4.70 4.29
CA LEU A 171 2.34 -5.10 3.16
C LEU A 171 1.97 -4.45 1.82
N THR A 172 0.81 -3.79 1.74
CA THR A 172 0.41 -2.99 0.57
C THR A 172 0.88 -1.55 0.71
N HIS A 173 0.63 -0.91 1.86
CA HIS A 173 0.96 0.49 2.06
C HIS A 173 1.04 0.81 3.56
N SER A 174 2.26 0.91 4.09
CA SER A 174 2.50 1.11 5.53
C SER A 174 1.94 2.43 6.06
N VAL A 175 2.06 3.51 5.29
CA VAL A 175 1.51 4.84 5.65
C VAL A 175 -0.02 4.79 5.76
N MET A 176 -0.73 4.34 4.73
CA MET A 176 -2.19 4.19 4.78
C MET A 176 -2.66 3.23 5.89
N ALA A 177 -1.90 2.15 6.12
CA ALA A 177 -2.14 1.24 7.22
C ALA A 177 -2.04 1.93 8.59
N LEU A 178 -0.99 2.75 8.81
CA LEU A 178 -0.80 3.49 10.06
C LEU A 178 -2.01 4.36 10.38
N TYR A 179 -2.48 5.17 9.42
CA TYR A 179 -3.65 6.03 9.64
C TYR A 179 -4.91 5.21 9.86
N PHE A 180 -5.22 4.29 8.94
CA PHE A 180 -6.47 3.56 9.02
C PHE A 180 -6.56 2.68 10.28
N LEU A 181 -5.49 1.98 10.64
CA LEU A 181 -5.44 1.15 11.85
C LEU A 181 -5.40 1.99 13.12
N GLY A 182 -4.72 3.14 13.12
CA GLY A 182 -4.77 4.11 14.22
C GLY A 182 -6.19 4.61 14.48
N LEU A 183 -6.91 4.99 13.42
CA LEU A 183 -8.32 5.39 13.50
C LEU A 183 -9.20 4.23 13.98
N CYS A 184 -8.98 3.00 13.50
CA CYS A 184 -9.67 1.81 14.01
C CYS A 184 -9.43 1.60 15.51
N ALA A 185 -8.21 1.82 15.99
CA ALA A 185 -7.88 1.71 17.41
C ALA A 185 -8.60 2.78 18.25
N LEU A 186 -8.73 4.01 17.75
CA LEU A 186 -9.52 5.07 18.40
C LEU A 186 -11.00 4.71 18.51
N VAL A 187 -11.61 4.16 17.45
CA VAL A 187 -12.99 3.66 17.50
C VAL A 187 -13.13 2.49 18.46
N LEU A 188 -12.15 1.58 18.46
CA LEU A 188 -12.15 0.44 19.37
C LEU A 188 -12.09 0.89 20.84
N ALA A 189 -11.28 1.89 21.15
CA ALA A 189 -11.19 2.49 22.48
C ALA A 189 -12.48 3.23 22.86
N GLY A 190 -12.96 4.14 22.03
CA GLY A 190 -14.14 4.96 22.30
C GLY A 190 -15.47 4.19 22.32
N CYS A 191 -15.57 3.11 21.53
CA CYS A 191 -16.73 2.22 21.51
C CYS A 191 -16.54 0.96 22.37
N GLY A 192 -15.37 0.74 22.95
CA GLY A 192 -14.99 -0.51 23.64
C GLY A 192 -15.95 -0.89 24.76
N ALA A 193 -16.42 0.09 25.53
CA ALA A 193 -17.42 -0.12 26.57
C ALA A 193 -18.77 -0.64 26.04
N ARG A 194 -19.18 -0.21 24.82
CA ARG A 194 -20.43 -0.65 24.17
C ARG A 194 -20.27 -1.93 23.33
N LEU A 195 -19.05 -2.19 22.84
CA LEU A 195 -18.70 -3.42 22.11
C LEU A 195 -18.37 -4.59 23.04
N GLY A 196 -18.05 -4.29 24.31
CA GLY A 196 -17.61 -5.23 25.34
C GLY A 196 -16.08 -5.43 25.33
N TRP A 197 -15.43 -5.28 26.48
CA TRP A 197 -13.96 -5.34 26.61
C TRP A 197 -13.33 -6.63 26.10
N ARG A 198 -14.01 -7.78 26.27
CA ARG A 198 -13.56 -9.06 25.70
C ARG A 198 -13.58 -9.06 24.17
N GLY A 199 -14.58 -8.42 23.57
CA GLY A 199 -14.66 -8.25 22.11
C GLY A 199 -13.57 -7.32 21.61
N ALA A 200 -13.38 -6.19 22.29
CA ALA A 200 -12.32 -5.24 21.97
C ALA A 200 -10.92 -5.87 22.08
N GLY A 201 -10.64 -6.62 23.16
CA GLY A 201 -9.39 -7.34 23.34
C GLY A 201 -9.12 -8.38 22.23
N ARG A 202 -10.16 -9.08 21.77
CA ARG A 202 -10.03 -10.01 20.62
C ARG A 202 -9.74 -9.27 19.30
N VAL A 203 -10.36 -8.11 19.06
CA VAL A 203 -10.04 -7.29 17.87
C VAL A 203 -8.61 -6.77 17.94
N ALA A 204 -8.18 -6.27 19.10
CA ALA A 204 -6.80 -5.83 19.31
C ALA A 204 -5.80 -6.96 19.09
N ALA A 205 -6.05 -8.15 19.64
CA ALA A 205 -5.24 -9.34 19.39
C ALA A 205 -5.17 -9.72 17.91
N GLY A 206 -6.28 -9.58 17.17
CA GLY A 206 -6.30 -9.77 15.72
C GLY A 206 -5.46 -8.76 14.95
N GLY A 207 -5.48 -7.49 15.36
CA GLY A 207 -4.62 -6.44 14.80
C GLY A 207 -3.14 -6.71 15.07
N LEU A 208 -2.79 -7.05 16.32
CA LEU A 208 -1.42 -7.40 16.71
C LEU A 208 -0.90 -8.64 15.97
N LEU A 209 -1.73 -9.67 15.82
CA LEU A 209 -1.39 -10.86 15.03
C LEU A 209 -1.19 -10.51 13.56
N GLY A 210 -1.98 -9.57 13.01
CA GLY A 210 -1.77 -9.03 11.66
C GLY A 210 -0.44 -8.29 11.51
N GLY A 211 -0.02 -7.51 12.50
CA GLY A 211 1.31 -6.90 12.53
C GLY A 211 2.43 -7.93 12.65
N ALA A 212 2.23 -8.99 13.45
CA ALA A 212 3.22 -10.06 13.59
C ALA A 212 3.50 -10.79 12.26
N LEU A 213 2.49 -10.96 11.41
CA LEU A 213 2.62 -11.56 10.08
C LEU A 213 3.54 -10.78 9.14
N THR A 214 3.81 -9.50 9.40
CA THR A 214 4.61 -8.63 8.52
C THR A 214 6.02 -8.38 9.05
N LEU A 215 6.38 -8.96 10.20
CA LEU A 215 7.68 -8.74 10.83
C LEU A 215 8.85 -9.26 10.01
N TRP A 216 8.65 -10.25 9.14
CA TRP A 216 9.70 -10.70 8.20
C TRP A 216 10.18 -9.58 7.27
N HIS A 217 9.32 -8.60 6.97
CA HIS A 217 9.63 -7.45 6.13
C HIS A 217 10.01 -6.22 6.96
N PHE A 218 9.12 -5.79 7.88
CA PHE A 218 9.30 -4.52 8.58
C PHE A 218 10.37 -4.54 9.66
N LEU A 219 10.64 -5.69 10.30
CA LEU A 219 11.66 -5.77 11.35
C LEU A 219 13.07 -5.50 10.79
N PRO A 220 13.57 -6.23 9.76
CA PRO A 220 14.88 -5.94 9.22
C PRO A 220 14.93 -4.54 8.57
N ALA A 221 13.90 -4.13 7.83
CA ALA A 221 13.84 -2.80 7.22
C ALA A 221 13.94 -1.67 8.25
N ARG A 222 13.25 -1.78 9.40
CA ARG A 222 13.29 -0.77 10.45
C ARG A 222 14.66 -0.63 11.09
N LEU A 223 15.40 -1.72 11.23
CA LEU A 223 16.73 -1.73 11.84
C LEU A 223 17.82 -1.18 10.90
N SER A 224 17.65 -1.34 9.58
CA SER A 224 18.57 -0.76 8.58
C SER A 224 18.16 0.65 8.10
N LEU A 225 17.03 1.17 8.56
CA LEU A 225 16.56 2.51 8.21
C LEU A 225 17.60 3.62 8.55
N PRO A 226 18.32 3.55 9.71
CA PRO A 226 19.35 4.53 10.07
C PRO A 226 20.52 4.67 9.08
N ASP A 227 20.68 3.74 8.14
CA ASP A 227 21.80 3.73 7.20
C ASP A 227 21.45 4.39 5.85
N VAL A 228 20.16 4.62 5.57
CA VAL A 228 19.65 5.14 4.29
C VAL A 228 18.90 6.45 4.45
N TRP A 229 18.87 7.30 3.44
CA TRP A 229 18.31 8.65 3.49
C TRP A 229 16.84 8.74 3.99
N ALA A 230 16.08 7.64 3.95
CA ALA A 230 14.68 7.55 4.37
C ALA A 230 14.44 7.82 5.87
N ASP A 231 15.45 7.69 6.74
CA ASP A 231 15.26 8.10 8.14
C ASP A 231 15.29 9.63 8.31
N VAL A 232 15.87 10.37 7.34
CA VAL A 232 16.00 11.83 7.40
C VAL A 232 14.62 12.47 7.14
N PRO A 233 14.03 13.18 8.11
CA PRO A 233 12.68 13.73 7.98
C PRO A 233 12.51 14.71 6.81
N GLU A 234 13.55 15.49 6.50
CA GLU A 234 13.60 16.44 5.38
C GLU A 234 13.47 15.71 4.04
N VAL A 235 14.28 14.66 3.83
CA VAL A 235 14.27 13.83 2.62
C VAL A 235 12.91 13.16 2.45
N MET A 236 12.37 12.62 3.54
CA MET A 236 11.04 12.00 3.52
C MET A 236 9.91 13.01 3.61
N ARG A 237 10.15 14.33 3.60
CA ARG A 237 9.09 15.36 3.65
C ARG A 237 8.12 15.17 4.83
N ARG A 238 8.65 14.74 5.97
CA ARG A 238 7.91 14.44 7.22
C ARG A 238 7.92 15.60 8.23
N LEU A 239 8.52 16.73 7.87
CA LEU A 239 8.53 17.90 8.76
C LEU A 239 7.12 18.53 8.86
N PRO A 240 6.69 19.01 10.04
CA PRO A 240 5.36 19.61 10.22
C PRO A 240 5.07 20.78 9.28
N GLY A 241 6.08 21.59 8.93
CA GLY A 241 5.93 22.70 7.98
C GLY A 241 5.57 22.23 6.57
N PHE A 242 6.18 21.13 6.11
CA PHE A 242 5.86 20.52 4.81
C PHE A 242 4.41 20.00 4.80
N VAL A 243 4.02 19.24 5.83
CA VAL A 243 2.66 18.70 5.97
C VAL A 243 1.62 19.83 6.03
N HIS A 244 1.91 20.91 6.77
CA HIS A 244 1.02 22.06 6.89
C HIS A 244 0.84 22.82 5.58
N GLY A 245 1.90 22.95 4.79
CA GLY A 245 1.83 23.62 3.50
C GLY A 245 0.91 22.90 2.50
N HIS A 246 0.75 21.58 2.62
CA HIS A 246 -0.15 20.78 1.76
C HIS A 246 -1.53 20.51 2.37
N ARG A 247 -1.98 21.38 3.27
CA ARG A 247 -3.34 21.33 3.83
C ARG A 247 -4.38 21.53 2.72
N VAL A 248 -5.57 20.98 2.93
CA VAL A 248 -6.71 21.11 2.03
C VAL A 248 -7.63 22.22 2.53
N GLN A 249 -7.96 23.17 1.67
CA GLN A 249 -8.93 24.22 1.96
C GLN A 249 -10.36 23.66 1.84
N PRO A 250 -11.31 24.01 2.74
CA PRO A 250 -12.65 23.44 2.72
C PRO A 250 -13.41 23.59 1.39
N TRP A 251 -13.18 24.67 0.65
CA TRP A 251 -13.80 24.89 -0.66
C TRP A 251 -13.30 23.90 -1.72
N GLN A 252 -12.09 23.34 -1.59
CA GLN A 252 -11.51 22.38 -2.54
C GLN A 252 -12.24 21.04 -2.54
N TRP A 253 -12.98 20.71 -1.47
CA TRP A 253 -13.81 19.50 -1.42
C TRP A 253 -15.03 19.53 -2.34
N PHE A 254 -15.31 20.70 -2.92
CA PHE A 254 -16.40 20.93 -3.88
C PHE A 254 -15.87 21.31 -5.27
N ASP A 255 -14.55 21.38 -5.44
CA ASP A 255 -13.92 21.81 -6.68
C ASP A 255 -13.55 20.62 -7.57
N GLU A 256 -14.33 20.42 -8.62
CA GLU A 256 -14.12 19.41 -9.67
C GLU A 256 -13.73 20.06 -11.01
N HIS A 257 -13.07 21.22 -10.99
CA HIS A 257 -12.71 21.93 -12.21
C HIS A 257 -11.69 21.12 -13.06
N PRO A 258 -11.91 20.95 -14.39
CA PRO A 258 -11.02 20.16 -15.26
C PRO A 258 -9.54 20.57 -15.20
N ASN A 259 -9.26 21.88 -15.16
CA ASN A 259 -7.90 22.43 -15.08
C ASN A 259 -7.12 22.03 -13.81
N ARG A 260 -7.79 21.50 -12.78
CA ARG A 260 -7.18 21.04 -11.53
C ARG A 260 -7.18 19.52 -11.38
N TRP A 261 -7.67 18.80 -12.39
CA TRP A 261 -7.79 17.35 -12.28
C TRP A 261 -6.42 16.67 -12.26
N ASN A 262 -5.54 17.06 -13.19
CA ASN A 262 -4.21 16.50 -13.36
C ASN A 262 -3.09 17.33 -12.70
N GLY A 263 -3.42 18.29 -11.85
CA GLY A 263 -2.42 19.14 -11.22
C GLY A 263 -1.72 18.48 -10.04
N ILE A 264 -0.79 19.23 -9.43
CA ILE A 264 0.07 18.78 -8.32
C ILE A 264 -0.24 19.63 -7.07
N SER A 265 -0.12 19.00 -5.90
CA SER A 265 -0.24 19.71 -4.62
C SER A 265 0.98 20.57 -4.35
N THR A 266 0.76 21.86 -4.08
CA THR A 266 1.81 22.87 -3.82
C THR A 266 1.39 23.79 -2.67
N PHE A 267 2.33 24.58 -2.14
CA PHE A 267 2.08 25.40 -0.95
C PHE A 267 1.20 26.65 -1.19
N GLU A 268 1.29 27.27 -2.37
CA GLU A 268 0.66 28.57 -2.64
C GLU A 268 -0.45 28.50 -3.71
N PHE A 269 -0.28 27.65 -4.73
CA PHE A 269 -1.20 27.54 -5.86
C PHE A 269 -1.49 26.07 -6.14
N ASP A 270 -2.23 25.44 -5.23
CA ASP A 270 -2.56 24.04 -5.36
C ASP A 270 -3.46 23.80 -6.58
N SER A 271 -3.02 22.86 -7.43
CA SER A 271 -3.67 22.51 -8.68
C SER A 271 -4.21 21.09 -8.68
N MET A 272 -4.09 20.35 -7.57
CA MET A 272 -4.63 18.99 -7.43
C MET A 272 -6.12 19.02 -7.07
N CYS A 273 -6.88 18.03 -7.56
CA CYS A 273 -8.27 17.84 -7.16
C CYS A 273 -8.36 17.18 -5.77
N PHE A 274 -9.06 17.85 -4.85
CA PHE A 274 -9.38 17.32 -3.51
C PHE A 274 -10.88 17.06 -3.30
N SER A 275 -11.67 17.05 -4.37
CA SER A 275 -13.12 16.86 -4.26
C SER A 275 -13.46 15.54 -3.57
N LEU A 276 -14.45 15.60 -2.67
CA LEU A 276 -15.06 14.39 -2.09
C LEU A 276 -16.07 13.75 -3.06
N GLY A 277 -16.50 14.47 -4.10
CA GLY A 277 -17.50 14.02 -5.05
C GLY A 277 -18.92 14.38 -4.62
N ALA A 278 -19.71 14.92 -5.55
CA ALA A 278 -21.12 15.23 -5.32
C ALA A 278 -21.92 14.04 -4.75
N ALA A 279 -21.63 12.82 -5.22
CA ALA A 279 -22.30 11.61 -4.78
C ALA A 279 -22.06 11.30 -3.29
N GLN A 280 -20.85 11.57 -2.78
CA GLN A 280 -20.52 11.41 -1.36
C GLN A 280 -21.33 12.39 -0.50
N TRP A 281 -21.40 13.65 -0.92
CA TRP A 281 -22.17 14.70 -0.23
C TRP A 281 -23.67 14.36 -0.17
N VAL A 282 -24.24 13.92 -1.29
CA VAL A 282 -25.66 13.51 -1.35
C VAL A 282 -25.94 12.35 -0.40
N VAL A 283 -25.10 11.31 -0.41
CA VAL A 283 -25.31 10.14 0.47
C VAL A 283 -25.16 10.51 1.94
N LEU A 284 -24.21 11.37 2.30
CA LEU A 284 -24.07 11.88 3.66
C LEU A 284 -25.30 12.69 4.10
N ALA A 285 -25.81 13.57 3.23
CA ALA A 285 -27.01 14.35 3.51
C ALA A 285 -28.25 13.45 3.72
N VAL A 286 -28.45 12.46 2.84
CA VAL A 286 -29.55 11.49 2.95
C VAL A 286 -29.40 10.64 4.22
N ALA A 287 -28.19 10.21 4.58
CA ALA A 287 -27.94 9.46 5.81
C ALA A 287 -28.20 10.30 7.08
N ALA A 288 -27.82 11.58 7.08
CA ALA A 288 -28.11 12.49 8.18
C ALA A 288 -29.63 12.74 8.31
N GLY A 289 -30.34 12.98 7.21
CA GLY A 289 -31.80 13.10 7.19
C GLY A 289 -32.50 11.83 7.70
N ALA A 290 -32.06 10.66 7.23
CA ALA A 290 -32.53 9.37 7.70
C ALA A 290 -32.34 9.18 9.22
N TYR A 291 -31.16 9.53 9.74
CA TYR A 291 -30.86 9.45 11.16
C TYR A 291 -31.73 10.40 12.00
N THR A 292 -31.94 11.65 11.56
CA THR A 292 -32.77 12.62 12.29
C THR A 292 -34.23 12.20 12.34
N VAL A 293 -34.80 11.67 11.25
CA VAL A 293 -36.17 11.12 11.22
C VAL A 293 -36.30 9.94 12.18
N VAL A 294 -35.34 9.01 12.15
CA VAL A 294 -35.29 7.85 13.04
C VAL A 294 -35.24 8.29 14.51
N ALA A 295 -34.36 9.22 14.84
CA ALA A 295 -34.18 9.72 16.20
C ALA A 295 -35.44 10.45 16.71
N ARG A 296 -36.05 11.31 15.89
CA ARG A 296 -37.27 12.07 16.25
C ARG A 296 -38.49 11.18 16.45
N ARG A 297 -38.61 10.09 15.70
CA ARG A 297 -39.74 9.16 15.80
C ARG A 297 -39.61 8.16 16.94
N GLY A 298 -38.54 8.23 17.76
CA GLY A 298 -38.30 7.29 18.85
C GLY A 298 -38.25 5.83 18.39
N LEU A 299 -38.01 5.59 17.09
CA LEU A 299 -37.93 4.24 16.57
C LEU A 299 -36.70 3.61 17.25
N ALA A 300 -36.92 2.51 17.98
CA ALA A 300 -35.85 1.75 18.59
C ALA A 300 -35.06 1.07 17.48
N VAL A 301 -34.08 1.76 16.90
CA VAL A 301 -33.49 1.25 15.69
C VAL A 301 -32.22 0.47 15.96
N GLY A 302 -32.33 -0.85 15.84
CA GLY A 302 -31.25 -1.79 15.52
C GLY A 302 -30.19 -2.02 16.62
N ASP A 303 -29.21 -2.86 16.30
CA ASP A 303 -28.10 -3.22 17.19
C ASP A 303 -27.32 -1.97 17.67
N ALA A 304 -27.28 -1.72 18.98
CA ALA A 304 -26.59 -0.59 19.60
C ALA A 304 -25.10 -0.54 19.25
N ARG A 305 -24.47 -1.70 19.01
CA ARG A 305 -23.07 -1.79 18.57
C ARG A 305 -22.86 -1.15 17.20
N LEU A 306 -23.79 -1.38 16.27
CA LEU A 306 -23.77 -0.76 14.95
C LEU A 306 -24.02 0.75 15.01
N THR A 307 -24.83 1.22 15.98
CA THR A 307 -25.00 2.68 16.19
C THR A 307 -23.72 3.32 16.67
N ALA A 308 -23.07 2.71 17.66
CA ALA A 308 -21.80 3.20 18.19
C ALA A 308 -20.74 3.22 17.10
N LEU A 309 -20.66 2.15 16.29
CA LEU A 309 -19.77 2.09 15.14
C LEU A 309 -20.07 3.20 14.11
N ALA A 310 -21.33 3.38 13.69
CA ALA A 310 -21.70 4.43 12.73
C ALA A 310 -21.29 5.83 13.20
N LYS A 311 -21.55 6.15 14.48
CA LYS A 311 -21.13 7.41 15.10
C LYS A 311 -19.61 7.54 15.17
N GLY A 312 -18.92 6.48 15.58
CA GLY A 312 -17.45 6.44 15.63
C GLY A 312 -16.85 6.72 14.25
N LEU A 313 -17.31 6.04 13.21
CA LEU A 313 -16.85 6.25 11.83
C LEU A 313 -17.13 7.69 11.34
N ALA A 314 -18.28 8.27 11.68
CA ALA A 314 -18.59 9.66 11.33
C ALA A 314 -17.68 10.67 12.06
N VAL A 315 -17.37 10.43 13.34
CA VAL A 315 -16.42 11.25 14.11
C VAL A 315 -15.01 11.16 13.52
N LEU A 316 -14.54 9.95 13.17
CA LEU A 316 -13.26 9.79 12.51
C LEU A 316 -13.21 10.48 11.15
N TRP A 317 -14.28 10.37 10.36
CA TRP A 317 -14.40 11.05 9.07
C TRP A 317 -14.24 12.57 9.24
N ALA A 318 -14.96 13.17 10.19
CA ALA A 318 -14.84 14.58 10.52
C ALA A 318 -13.42 14.93 11.03
N GLY A 319 -12.81 14.06 11.84
CA GLY A 319 -11.44 14.22 12.32
C GLY A 319 -10.41 14.21 11.18
N CYS A 320 -10.58 13.36 10.16
CA CYS A 320 -9.72 13.34 8.98
C CYS A 320 -9.87 14.63 8.16
N LEU A 321 -11.09 15.14 7.99
CA LEU A 321 -11.33 16.42 7.33
C LEU A 321 -10.68 17.57 8.10
N LEU A 322 -10.80 17.57 9.42
CA LEU A 322 -10.18 18.59 10.27
C LEU A 322 -8.65 18.52 10.22
N PHE A 323 -8.07 17.32 10.21
CA PHE A 323 -6.63 17.13 10.01
C PHE A 323 -6.16 17.67 8.66
N MET A 324 -6.92 17.40 7.59
CA MET A 324 -6.61 17.92 6.25
C MET A 324 -6.60 19.45 6.21
N VAL A 325 -7.52 20.11 6.92
CA VAL A 325 -7.60 21.59 6.99
C VAL A 325 -6.53 22.18 7.89
N ALA A 326 -6.30 21.57 9.06
CA ALA A 326 -5.45 22.09 10.11
C ALA A 326 -4.61 20.95 10.72
N PRO A 327 -3.52 20.50 10.07
CA PRO A 327 -2.74 19.37 10.56
C PRO A 327 -1.89 19.70 11.81
N LEU A 328 -1.43 20.95 11.98
CA LEU A 328 -0.48 21.31 13.05
C LEU A 328 -0.97 21.00 14.48
N PRO A 329 -2.22 21.32 14.89
CA PRO A 329 -2.72 20.95 16.21
C PRO A 329 -2.73 19.44 16.47
N PHE A 330 -2.86 18.62 15.43
CA PHE A 330 -2.78 17.17 15.58
C PHE A 330 -1.34 16.72 15.68
N LEU A 331 -0.47 17.25 14.82
CA LEU A 331 0.97 16.91 14.80
C LEU A 331 1.69 17.33 16.10
N SER A 332 1.17 18.31 16.85
CA SER A 332 1.73 18.70 18.13
C SER A 332 1.41 17.75 19.29
N VAL A 333 0.44 16.83 19.11
CA VAL A 333 -0.02 15.90 20.16
C VAL A 333 0.17 14.44 19.75
N LEU A 334 0.13 14.15 18.45
CA LEU A 334 0.32 12.80 17.93
C LEU A 334 1.81 12.41 17.91
N PRO A 335 2.12 11.10 18.03
CA PRO A 335 3.48 10.62 17.83
C PRO A 335 4.04 11.04 16.47
N GLU A 336 5.36 11.26 16.39
CA GLU A 336 6.04 11.68 15.16
C GLU A 336 5.77 10.74 13.97
N ALA A 337 5.48 9.46 14.21
CA ALA A 337 5.06 8.52 13.16
C ALA A 337 3.87 9.04 12.33
N PHE A 338 2.97 9.87 12.89
CA PHE A 338 1.85 10.47 12.18
C PHE A 338 2.25 11.61 11.23
N SER A 339 3.48 12.10 11.25
CA SER A 339 4.00 13.01 10.22
C SER A 339 4.43 12.27 8.94
N ALA A 340 4.47 10.94 8.96
CA ALA A 340 4.78 10.10 7.79
C ALA A 340 3.75 10.20 6.66
N ILE A 341 2.61 10.87 6.86
CA ILE A 341 1.63 11.08 5.79
C ILE A 341 2.22 11.90 4.65
N GLN A 342 3.16 12.80 4.95
CA GLN A 342 3.74 13.84 4.07
C GLN A 342 2.68 14.83 3.55
N PHE A 343 1.58 14.32 3.03
CA PHE A 343 0.50 15.02 2.36
C PHE A 343 -0.84 14.75 3.05
N PRO A 344 -1.45 15.73 3.74
CA PRO A 344 -2.73 15.54 4.43
C PRO A 344 -3.84 14.99 3.53
N TRP A 345 -3.87 15.39 2.25
CA TRP A 345 -4.86 14.94 1.28
C TRP A 345 -4.85 13.43 1.01
N ARG A 346 -3.79 12.68 1.37
CA ARG A 346 -3.83 11.21 1.32
C ARG A 346 -4.97 10.62 2.15
N LEU A 347 -5.45 11.33 3.18
CA LEU A 347 -6.63 10.92 3.93
C LEU A 347 -7.91 10.89 3.10
N LEU A 348 -7.95 11.44 1.88
CA LEU A 348 -9.11 11.34 0.97
C LEU A 348 -9.49 9.89 0.68
N GLY A 349 -8.52 8.97 0.57
CA GLY A 349 -8.81 7.54 0.40
C GLY A 349 -9.45 6.91 1.63
N VAL A 350 -9.06 7.36 2.83
CA VAL A 350 -9.64 6.89 4.10
C VAL A 350 -11.02 7.52 4.33
N THR A 351 -11.20 8.81 4.03
CA THR A 351 -12.49 9.50 4.18
C THR A 351 -13.55 8.99 3.21
N ALA A 352 -13.14 8.61 1.99
CA ALA A 352 -13.97 7.90 1.02
C ALA A 352 -14.61 6.64 1.65
N PHE A 353 -13.81 5.81 2.32
CA PHE A 353 -14.32 4.63 3.02
C PHE A 353 -15.18 4.98 4.23
N LEU A 354 -14.68 5.85 5.13
CA LEU A 354 -15.34 6.16 6.41
C LEU A 354 -16.72 6.79 6.20
N SER A 355 -16.84 7.71 5.24
CA SER A 355 -18.11 8.37 4.92
C SER A 355 -19.17 7.39 4.44
N LEU A 356 -18.85 6.54 3.46
CA LEU A 356 -19.78 5.55 2.91
C LEU A 356 -20.12 4.46 3.93
N ALA A 357 -19.15 4.03 4.74
CA ALA A 357 -19.39 3.07 5.81
C ALA A 357 -20.33 3.66 6.88
N ALA A 358 -20.09 4.89 7.34
CA ALA A 358 -20.96 5.57 8.30
C ALA A 358 -22.37 5.79 7.72
N ALA A 359 -22.47 6.33 6.50
CA ALA A 359 -23.73 6.59 5.82
C ALA A 359 -24.55 5.31 5.60
N GLY A 360 -23.91 4.23 5.14
CA GLY A 360 -24.56 2.94 4.95
C GLY A 360 -25.13 2.38 6.26
N LEU A 361 -24.39 2.50 7.37
CA LEU A 361 -24.88 2.07 8.69
C LEU A 361 -26.01 2.95 9.24
N PHE A 362 -26.02 4.26 8.96
CA PHE A 362 -27.16 5.12 9.30
C PHE A 362 -28.38 4.81 8.44
N LEU A 363 -28.22 4.58 7.14
CA LEU A 363 -29.32 4.22 6.24
C LEU A 363 -29.89 2.82 6.53
N ALA A 364 -29.08 1.89 7.05
CA ALA A 364 -29.54 0.60 7.56
C ALA A 364 -30.56 0.74 8.69
N ARG A 365 -30.61 1.90 9.34
CA ARG A 365 -31.55 2.20 10.42
C ARG A 365 -32.90 2.72 9.90
N ALA A 366 -32.90 3.43 8.78
CA ALA A 366 -34.16 3.95 8.27
C ALA A 366 -35.10 2.82 7.80
N PRO A 367 -36.42 2.98 7.99
CA PRO A 367 -37.45 2.07 7.49
C PRO A 367 -37.63 2.27 5.96
N ILE A 368 -36.57 1.98 5.20
CA ILE A 368 -36.53 2.11 3.75
C ILE A 368 -37.07 0.83 3.13
N SER A 369 -38.15 0.94 2.35
CA SER A 369 -38.73 -0.19 1.63
C SER A 369 -37.74 -0.74 0.57
N PRO A 370 -37.82 -2.02 0.19
CA PRO A 370 -36.97 -2.57 -0.86
C PRO A 370 -37.06 -1.81 -2.20
N ARG A 371 -38.24 -1.28 -2.53
CA ARG A 371 -38.46 -0.46 -3.73
C ARG A 371 -37.68 0.85 -3.66
N LEU A 372 -37.79 1.59 -2.55
CA LEU A 372 -37.03 2.82 -2.34
C LEU A 372 -35.52 2.54 -2.27
N GLY A 373 -35.11 1.42 -1.66
CA GLY A 373 -33.72 0.96 -1.67
C GLY A 373 -33.19 0.72 -3.09
N ALA A 374 -33.98 0.09 -3.97
CA ALA A 374 -33.62 -0.10 -5.37
C ALA A 374 -33.52 1.24 -6.13
N VAL A 375 -34.41 2.20 -5.85
CA VAL A 375 -34.32 3.57 -6.40
C VAL A 375 -33.02 4.24 -5.95
N ILE A 376 -32.65 4.16 -4.67
CA ILE A 376 -31.39 4.72 -4.15
C ILE A 376 -30.18 4.07 -4.82
N SER A 377 -30.15 2.74 -4.95
CA SER A 377 -29.07 2.03 -5.64
C SER A 377 -28.99 2.41 -7.13
N SER A 378 -30.13 2.60 -7.79
CA SER A 378 -30.19 3.02 -9.20
C SER A 378 -29.70 4.46 -9.35
N ALA A 379 -30.08 5.36 -8.45
CA ALA A 379 -29.57 6.73 -8.40
C ALA A 379 -28.05 6.76 -8.17
N ALA A 380 -27.53 5.90 -7.28
CA ALA A 380 -26.09 5.75 -7.08
C ALA A 380 -25.37 5.25 -8.34
N LEU A 381 -25.97 4.29 -9.07
CA LEU A 381 -25.45 3.85 -10.36
C LEU A 381 -25.44 4.98 -11.40
N VAL A 382 -26.53 5.75 -11.49
CA VAL A 382 -26.62 6.90 -12.41
C VAL A 382 -25.56 7.93 -12.06
N LEU A 383 -25.42 8.30 -10.78
CA LEU A 383 -24.38 9.23 -10.33
C LEU A 383 -22.97 8.73 -10.68
N ALA A 384 -22.69 7.44 -10.48
CA ALA A 384 -21.42 6.84 -10.87
C ALA A 384 -21.21 6.86 -12.39
N LEU A 385 -22.23 6.59 -13.20
CA LEU A 385 -22.13 6.64 -14.66
C LEU A 385 -22.04 8.06 -15.22
N SER A 386 -22.50 9.05 -14.46
CA SER A 386 -22.40 10.48 -14.75
C SER A 386 -21.04 11.08 -14.40
N THR A 387 -20.05 10.28 -13.96
CA THR A 387 -18.68 10.77 -13.75
C THR A 387 -18.16 11.45 -15.03
N PRO A 388 -17.69 12.70 -14.97
CA PRO A 388 -17.26 13.45 -16.14
C PRO A 388 -16.16 12.71 -16.93
N PRO A 389 -16.13 12.82 -18.28
CA PRO A 389 -15.12 12.16 -19.09
C PRO A 389 -13.68 12.49 -18.67
N PHE A 390 -13.36 13.76 -18.42
CA PHE A 390 -12.02 14.19 -18.01
C PHE A 390 -11.52 13.54 -16.71
N GLN A 391 -12.43 13.04 -15.86
CA GLN A 391 -12.05 12.33 -14.62
C GLN A 391 -11.65 10.87 -14.87
N ARG A 392 -12.10 10.32 -16.00
CA ARG A 392 -12.00 8.90 -16.36
C ARG A 392 -11.04 8.64 -17.51
N THR A 393 -10.51 9.71 -18.07
CA THR A 393 -9.53 9.70 -19.14
C THR A 393 -8.23 10.30 -18.62
N ASN A 394 -7.13 9.64 -18.90
CA ASN A 394 -5.78 10.07 -18.63
C ASN A 394 -5.01 10.27 -19.94
N SER A 395 -3.86 10.93 -19.84
CA SER A 395 -2.91 11.01 -20.95
C SER A 395 -2.14 9.70 -21.02
N LEU A 396 -2.61 8.77 -21.85
CA LEU A 396 -1.78 7.63 -22.30
C LEU A 396 -0.56 8.19 -23.03
N VAL A 397 0.60 7.61 -22.77
CA VAL A 397 1.85 8.03 -23.41
C VAL A 397 2.19 7.03 -24.51
N GLY A 398 2.17 7.50 -25.77
CA GLY A 398 2.21 6.64 -26.95
C GLY A 398 3.47 5.79 -27.10
N ASP A 399 4.57 6.16 -26.46
CA ASP A 399 5.87 5.48 -26.49
C ASP A 399 6.23 4.81 -25.15
N TRP A 400 5.27 4.66 -24.22
CA TRP A 400 5.47 3.94 -22.96
C TRP A 400 4.73 2.61 -22.96
N ASP A 401 5.10 1.73 -23.89
CA ASP A 401 4.68 0.33 -23.94
C ASP A 401 5.71 -0.60 -23.24
N ASP A 402 5.51 -1.91 -23.32
CA ASP A 402 6.45 -2.88 -22.75
C ASP A 402 7.84 -2.82 -23.42
N ALA A 403 7.91 -2.53 -24.72
CA ALA A 403 9.17 -2.39 -25.45
C ALA A 403 10.01 -1.20 -24.96
N ALA A 404 9.36 -0.15 -24.43
CA ALA A 404 10.02 0.96 -23.77
C ALA A 404 10.72 0.57 -22.46
N ILE A 405 10.34 -0.56 -21.83
CA ILE A 405 11.00 -1.12 -20.63
C ILE A 405 12.23 -1.93 -21.05
N ASN A 406 13.28 -1.20 -21.41
CA ASN A 406 14.56 -1.78 -21.79
C ASN A 406 15.70 -1.28 -20.90
N ARG A 407 16.89 -1.86 -21.08
CA ARG A 407 18.08 -1.60 -20.26
C ARG A 407 18.49 -0.12 -20.25
N TRP A 408 18.26 0.60 -21.35
CA TRP A 408 18.56 2.03 -21.44
C TRP A 408 17.58 2.83 -20.57
N THR A 409 16.28 2.58 -20.69
CA THR A 409 15.25 3.28 -19.90
C THR A 409 15.40 3.01 -18.41
N LEU A 410 15.68 1.77 -18.02
CA LEU A 410 15.96 1.37 -16.63
C LEU A 410 17.12 2.18 -16.04
N ARG A 411 18.28 2.18 -16.71
CA ARG A 411 19.46 2.89 -16.21
C ARG A 411 19.28 4.40 -16.20
N ARG A 412 18.66 4.97 -17.24
CA ARG A 412 18.41 6.41 -17.36
C ARG A 412 17.50 6.94 -16.26
N ASN A 413 16.44 6.19 -15.95
CA ASN A 413 15.43 6.61 -14.98
C ASN A 413 15.72 6.14 -13.55
N GLY A 414 16.68 5.21 -13.38
CA GLY A 414 17.00 4.59 -12.10
C GLY A 414 18.08 5.28 -11.29
N ALA A 415 18.54 6.48 -11.67
CA ALA A 415 19.66 7.17 -11.00
C ALA A 415 19.43 7.35 -9.48
N SER A 416 18.20 7.64 -9.07
CA SER A 416 17.76 7.77 -7.68
C SER A 416 17.12 6.50 -7.12
N GLY A 417 17.36 5.32 -7.72
CA GLY A 417 16.72 4.09 -7.25
C GLY A 417 15.23 3.98 -7.56
N TYR A 418 14.74 4.70 -8.57
CA TYR A 418 13.32 4.83 -8.95
C TYR A 418 12.46 5.48 -7.87
N THR A 419 13.03 6.42 -7.12
CA THR A 419 12.29 7.25 -6.16
C THR A 419 12.56 8.73 -6.37
N ALA A 420 11.71 9.58 -5.79
CA ALA A 420 11.80 11.02 -5.98
C ALA A 420 13.08 11.63 -5.39
N ASN A 421 13.55 11.11 -4.25
CA ASN A 421 14.65 11.72 -3.50
C ASN A 421 15.82 10.76 -3.26
N GLY A 422 15.85 9.57 -3.87
CA GLY A 422 16.88 8.57 -3.58
C GLY A 422 16.88 8.07 -2.14
N GLU A 423 15.72 8.11 -1.47
CA GLU A 423 15.58 7.91 -0.04
C GLU A 423 16.08 6.54 0.46
N TYR A 424 16.11 5.51 -0.39
CA TYR A 424 16.58 4.18 0.00
C TYR A 424 18.06 3.90 -0.32
N LEU A 425 18.80 4.91 -0.80
CA LEU A 425 20.24 4.82 -0.99
C LEU A 425 20.98 5.09 0.34
N PRO A 426 22.17 4.49 0.55
CA PRO A 426 22.96 4.74 1.75
C PRO A 426 23.35 6.21 1.90
N ARG A 427 23.38 6.69 3.16
CA ARG A 427 23.75 8.10 3.47
C ARG A 427 25.24 8.39 3.40
N SER A 428 26.06 7.38 3.14
CA SER A 428 27.51 7.53 3.01
C SER A 428 27.91 8.48 1.87
N LEU A 429 27.03 8.66 0.88
CA LEU A 429 27.22 9.59 -0.24
C LEU A 429 25.93 10.36 -0.55
N PRO A 430 26.02 11.60 -1.05
CA PRO A 430 24.91 12.30 -1.68
C PRO A 430 24.32 11.50 -2.85
N VAL A 431 23.01 11.64 -3.07
CA VAL A 431 22.24 10.83 -4.03
C VAL A 431 22.79 10.96 -5.45
N GLU A 432 23.13 12.17 -5.84
CA GLU A 432 23.62 12.55 -7.16
C GLU A 432 25.00 11.96 -7.50
N GLN A 433 25.80 11.57 -6.50
CA GLN A 433 27.15 11.05 -6.70
C GLN A 433 27.16 9.54 -6.98
N TRP A 434 26.06 8.82 -6.71
CA TRP A 434 26.04 7.37 -6.80
C TRP A 434 26.24 6.83 -8.22
N VAL A 435 25.63 7.46 -9.24
CA VAL A 435 25.77 7.02 -10.63
C VAL A 435 27.22 7.09 -11.09
N GLU A 436 27.89 8.21 -10.81
CA GLU A 436 29.31 8.39 -11.11
C GLU A 436 30.14 7.38 -10.33
N ARG A 437 29.90 7.24 -9.01
CA ARG A 437 30.64 6.33 -8.15
C ARG A 437 30.57 4.88 -8.61
N VAL A 438 29.38 4.39 -8.95
CA VAL A 438 29.17 3.03 -9.46
C VAL A 438 29.83 2.84 -10.82
N SER A 439 29.81 3.88 -11.67
CA SER A 439 30.40 3.82 -13.02
C SER A 439 31.92 3.96 -13.01
N ALA A 440 32.50 4.59 -11.99
CA ALA A 440 33.92 4.91 -11.88
C ALA A 440 34.78 3.80 -11.26
N SER A 441 34.21 2.68 -10.80
CA SER A 441 34.92 1.54 -10.18
C SER A 441 34.50 0.22 -10.85
N PRO A 442 35.40 -0.76 -11.10
CA PRO A 442 36.31 -1.33 -10.10
C PRO A 442 37.80 -1.42 -10.53
N VAL A 443 38.74 -1.28 -9.60
CA VAL A 443 40.14 -1.71 -9.80
C VAL A 443 40.49 -2.75 -8.73
N PRO A 444 40.88 -3.98 -9.10
CA PRO A 444 41.34 -4.97 -8.14
C PRO A 444 42.51 -4.43 -7.29
N GLY A 445 42.41 -4.52 -5.97
CA GLY A 445 43.55 -4.28 -5.09
C GLY A 445 44.50 -5.47 -5.08
N GLY A 446 45.80 -5.25 -4.84
CA GLY A 446 46.74 -6.35 -4.56
C GLY A 446 47.05 -7.31 -5.71
N GLY A 447 46.85 -6.90 -6.97
CA GLY A 447 47.15 -7.75 -8.14
C GLY A 447 46.11 -8.83 -8.43
N ILE A 448 44.90 -8.69 -7.89
CA ILE A 448 43.76 -9.56 -8.19
C ILE A 448 43.39 -9.50 -9.68
N GLN A 449 43.12 -10.65 -10.31
CA GLN A 449 42.64 -10.77 -11.68
C GLN A 449 41.22 -11.33 -11.71
N VAL A 450 40.28 -10.62 -12.32
CA VAL A 450 38.92 -11.11 -12.54
C VAL A 450 38.91 -11.95 -13.82
N LEU A 451 38.76 -13.27 -13.67
CA LEU A 451 38.72 -14.24 -14.76
C LEU A 451 37.32 -14.35 -15.41
N GLY A 452 36.27 -14.02 -14.66
CA GLY A 452 34.90 -13.99 -15.16
C GLY A 452 33.95 -13.34 -14.16
N ALA A 453 32.95 -12.64 -14.68
CA ALA A 453 31.89 -12.00 -13.91
C ALA A 453 30.57 -12.13 -14.67
N GLU A 454 29.59 -12.80 -14.07
CA GLU A 454 28.25 -12.96 -14.62
C GLU A 454 27.24 -12.41 -13.63
N ARG A 455 26.13 -11.87 -14.14
CA ARG A 455 25.07 -11.26 -13.32
C ARG A 455 23.71 -11.80 -13.71
N GLU A 456 22.96 -12.30 -12.73
CA GLU A 456 21.58 -12.75 -12.86
C GLU A 456 20.74 -12.04 -11.78
N GLY A 457 19.94 -11.05 -12.19
CA GLY A 457 19.31 -10.13 -11.23
C GLY A 457 20.34 -9.44 -10.34
N SER A 458 20.13 -9.52 -9.02
CA SER A 458 21.03 -8.99 -7.98
C SER A 458 22.17 -9.93 -7.57
N ARG A 459 22.24 -11.15 -8.13
CA ARG A 459 23.31 -12.11 -7.89
C ARG A 459 24.45 -11.89 -8.88
N TRP A 460 25.67 -11.81 -8.36
CA TRP A 460 26.92 -11.84 -9.12
C TRP A 460 27.63 -13.17 -8.92
N SER A 461 28.09 -13.77 -10.00
CA SER A 461 28.94 -14.97 -10.00
C SER A 461 30.34 -14.58 -10.49
N MET A 462 31.33 -14.76 -9.62
CA MET A 462 32.69 -14.27 -9.81
C MET A 462 33.68 -15.43 -9.89
N ARG A 463 34.61 -15.34 -10.84
CA ARG A 463 35.83 -16.18 -10.91
C ARG A 463 37.04 -15.27 -10.85
N VAL A 464 37.88 -15.47 -9.85
CA VAL A 464 38.94 -14.51 -9.49
C VAL A 464 40.22 -15.26 -9.13
N ASP A 465 41.35 -14.75 -9.61
CA ASP A 465 42.69 -15.15 -9.17
C ASP A 465 43.28 -14.05 -8.28
N ALA A 466 43.55 -14.36 -7.02
CA ALA A 466 44.06 -13.43 -6.02
C ALA A 466 45.42 -13.93 -5.52
N PRO A 467 46.53 -13.80 -6.28
CA PRO A 467 47.80 -14.43 -5.93
C PRO A 467 48.40 -13.94 -4.60
N GLN A 468 48.13 -12.69 -4.22
CA GLN A 468 48.59 -12.09 -2.96
C GLN A 468 47.44 -11.87 -1.96
N GLY A 469 46.21 -12.26 -2.31
CA GLY A 469 45.01 -11.83 -1.60
C GLY A 469 44.77 -10.32 -1.71
N GLY A 470 43.69 -9.82 -1.10
CA GLY A 470 43.38 -8.40 -1.05
C GLY A 470 41.89 -8.08 -1.18
N PRO A 471 41.56 -6.78 -1.24
CA PRO A 471 40.19 -6.31 -1.44
C PRO A 471 39.79 -6.36 -2.91
N LEU A 472 38.65 -7.00 -3.21
CA LEU A 472 37.93 -6.85 -4.46
C LEU A 472 36.69 -5.99 -4.24
N VAL A 473 36.64 -4.81 -4.85
CA VAL A 473 35.47 -3.93 -4.78
C VAL A 473 34.62 -4.09 -6.03
N LEU A 474 33.33 -4.31 -5.86
CA LEU A 474 32.34 -4.48 -6.92
C LEU A 474 31.62 -3.15 -7.20
N PRO A 475 31.16 -2.91 -8.43
CA PRO A 475 30.34 -1.75 -8.78
C PRO A 475 28.89 -1.93 -8.29
N VAL A 476 28.72 -2.23 -7.00
CA VAL A 476 27.45 -2.53 -6.35
C VAL A 476 27.33 -1.66 -5.11
N VAL A 477 26.19 -1.01 -4.92
CA VAL A 477 25.92 -0.20 -3.73
C VAL A 477 25.89 -1.13 -2.51
N ALA A 478 26.70 -0.82 -1.49
CA ALA A 478 26.82 -1.66 -0.31
C ALA A 478 25.58 -1.53 0.59
N TYR A 479 25.01 -2.67 0.96
CA TYR A 479 24.02 -2.82 2.01
C TYR A 479 24.41 -4.02 2.89
N ASP A 480 24.14 -3.94 4.19
CA ASP A 480 24.57 -4.94 5.20
C ASP A 480 23.98 -6.33 5.01
N PHE A 481 22.98 -6.48 4.14
CA PHE A 481 22.38 -7.78 3.85
C PHE A 481 23.14 -8.57 2.78
N TYR A 482 24.09 -7.99 2.04
CA TYR A 482 24.85 -8.75 1.04
C TYR A 482 25.73 -9.82 1.69
N ARG A 483 25.85 -10.96 1.01
CA ARG A 483 26.71 -12.07 1.42
C ARG A 483 27.53 -12.54 0.24
N ALA A 484 28.80 -12.84 0.50
CA ALA A 484 29.70 -13.48 -0.45
C ALA A 484 29.91 -14.95 -0.04
N THR A 485 29.62 -15.89 -0.94
CA THR A 485 29.69 -17.34 -0.66
C THR A 485 30.59 -18.02 -1.68
N GLY A 486 31.72 -18.56 -1.22
CA GLY A 486 32.66 -19.33 -2.04
C GLY A 486 32.31 -20.82 -2.14
N GLU A 487 33.13 -21.56 -2.89
CA GLU A 487 33.02 -23.01 -3.00
C GLU A 487 32.99 -23.71 -1.63
N GLY A 488 32.12 -24.71 -1.49
CA GLY A 488 31.90 -25.43 -0.23
C GLY A 488 31.17 -24.62 0.84
N GLU A 489 30.33 -23.66 0.44
CA GLU A 489 29.51 -22.80 1.33
C GLU A 489 30.34 -21.94 2.31
N ARG A 490 31.60 -21.65 1.98
CA ARG A 490 32.45 -20.80 2.82
C ARG A 490 32.04 -19.33 2.64
N THR A 491 31.59 -18.71 3.72
CA THR A 491 31.32 -17.27 3.75
C THR A 491 32.62 -16.49 3.62
N LEU A 492 32.67 -15.57 2.66
CA LEU A 492 33.75 -14.61 2.49
C LEU A 492 33.38 -13.31 3.22
N GLU A 493 34.38 -12.62 3.77
CA GLU A 493 34.17 -11.35 4.47
C GLU A 493 33.80 -10.24 3.46
N THR A 494 32.64 -9.62 3.69
CA THR A 494 32.18 -8.45 2.93
C THR A 494 32.43 -7.17 3.71
N PHE A 495 32.73 -6.07 3.02
CA PHE A 495 32.91 -4.75 3.62
C PHE A 495 32.38 -3.65 2.68
N SER A 496 32.39 -2.40 3.14
CA SER A 496 32.00 -1.23 2.33
C SER A 496 33.22 -0.35 2.09
N GLU A 497 33.60 -0.16 0.83
CA GLU A 497 34.67 0.75 0.39
C GLU A 497 34.03 2.03 -0.15
N GLN A 498 33.89 3.04 0.70
CA GLN A 498 33.23 4.32 0.37
C GLN A 498 31.83 4.10 -0.26
N GLY A 499 31.05 3.17 0.32
CA GLY A 499 29.69 2.89 -0.13
C GLY A 499 29.55 1.82 -1.23
N LEU A 500 30.64 1.31 -1.79
CA LEU A 500 30.62 0.17 -2.72
C LEU A 500 30.93 -1.14 -2.01
N LEU A 501 30.31 -2.23 -2.46
CA LEU A 501 30.44 -3.56 -1.87
C LEU A 501 31.82 -4.15 -2.17
N GLY A 502 32.58 -4.46 -1.11
CA GLY A 502 33.87 -5.14 -1.17
C GLY A 502 33.83 -6.56 -0.64
N VAL A 503 34.70 -7.43 -1.17
CA VAL A 503 34.95 -8.80 -0.71
C VAL A 503 36.44 -8.96 -0.42
N ARG A 504 36.78 -9.46 0.77
CA ARG A 504 38.17 -9.71 1.17
C ARG A 504 38.56 -11.13 0.77
N LEU A 505 39.59 -11.25 -0.06
CA LEU A 505 40.12 -12.53 -0.54
C LEU A 505 41.48 -12.82 0.11
N LEU A 506 41.72 -14.07 0.48
CA LEU A 506 43.06 -14.55 0.85
C LEU A 506 43.83 -14.95 -0.43
N PRO A 507 45.14 -15.25 -0.36
CA PRO A 507 45.87 -15.76 -1.50
C PRO A 507 45.23 -17.04 -2.08
N GLY A 508 44.87 -17.04 -3.37
CA GLY A 508 44.34 -18.20 -4.07
C GLY A 508 43.37 -17.88 -5.21
N GLN A 509 42.85 -18.93 -5.84
CA GLN A 509 41.79 -18.84 -6.85
C GLN A 509 40.43 -19.11 -6.22
N TYR A 510 39.43 -18.32 -6.60
CA TYR A 510 38.09 -18.35 -6.03
C TYR A 510 37.02 -18.38 -7.12
N THR A 511 36.06 -19.27 -6.94
CA THR A 511 34.71 -19.14 -7.50
C THR A 511 33.77 -18.80 -6.35
N PHE A 512 33.06 -17.69 -6.44
CA PHE A 512 32.10 -17.28 -5.41
C PHE A 512 30.93 -16.49 -5.97
N THR A 513 29.84 -16.46 -5.23
CA THR A 513 28.67 -15.63 -5.53
C THR A 513 28.53 -14.49 -4.54
N VAL A 514 27.97 -13.38 -4.98
CA VAL A 514 27.58 -12.24 -4.14
C VAL A 514 26.11 -11.95 -4.38
N GLU A 515 25.30 -12.00 -3.33
CA GLU A 515 23.86 -11.80 -3.44
C GLU A 515 23.24 -11.24 -2.16
N PRO A 516 22.03 -10.64 -2.23
CA PRO A 516 21.29 -10.23 -1.05
C PRO A 516 20.89 -11.42 -0.18
N GLY A 517 21.40 -11.48 1.05
CA GLY A 517 21.08 -12.50 2.04
C GLY A 517 20.03 -12.06 3.07
N THR A 518 19.69 -12.98 3.97
CA THR A 518 18.79 -12.69 5.10
C THR A 518 19.58 -12.23 6.32
N THR A 519 19.27 -11.04 6.86
CA THR A 519 19.89 -10.52 8.09
C THR A 519 19.42 -11.31 9.32
N PRO A 520 20.13 -11.27 10.46
CA PRO A 520 19.67 -11.90 11.71
C PRO A 520 18.25 -11.45 12.11
N ALA A 521 17.96 -10.15 11.98
CA ALA A 521 16.63 -9.60 12.20
C ALA A 521 15.59 -10.13 11.20
N GLY A 522 15.98 -10.36 9.95
CA GLY A 522 15.14 -11.01 8.96
C GLY A 522 14.77 -12.45 9.34
N TRP A 523 15.72 -13.22 9.90
CA TRP A 523 15.44 -14.57 10.41
C TRP A 523 14.48 -14.55 11.60
N VAL A 524 14.69 -13.65 12.57
CA VAL A 524 13.78 -13.46 13.71
C VAL A 524 12.39 -13.06 13.23
N GLY A 525 12.29 -12.07 12.35
CA GLY A 525 11.03 -11.61 11.77
C GLY A 525 10.29 -12.71 11.01
N THR A 526 11.03 -13.55 10.28
CA THR A 526 10.49 -14.72 9.57
C THR A 526 9.94 -15.76 10.55
N GLY A 527 10.67 -16.09 11.62
CA GLY A 527 10.21 -17.01 12.66
C GLY A 527 8.92 -16.53 13.33
N LEU A 528 8.85 -15.24 13.68
CA LEU A 528 7.64 -14.63 14.26
C LEU A 528 6.47 -14.60 13.27
N GLY A 529 6.74 -14.29 12.00
CA GLY A 529 5.74 -14.30 10.93
C GLY A 529 5.16 -15.70 10.68
N VAL A 530 6.00 -16.74 10.66
CA VAL A 530 5.58 -18.14 10.49
C VAL A 530 4.75 -18.60 11.70
N ALA A 531 5.16 -18.28 12.91
CA ALA A 531 4.38 -18.59 14.12
C ALA A 531 3.01 -17.90 14.09
N ALA A 532 2.96 -16.62 13.69
CA ALA A 532 1.72 -15.88 13.50
C ALA A 532 0.83 -16.52 12.42
N LEU A 533 1.41 -16.95 11.30
CA LEU A 533 0.69 -17.64 10.22
C LEU A 533 0.09 -18.97 10.72
N GLY A 534 0.86 -19.76 11.47
CA GLY A 534 0.37 -20.98 12.11
C GLY A 534 -0.84 -20.72 13.02
N ALA A 535 -0.81 -19.66 13.82
CA ALA A 535 -1.94 -19.25 14.64
C ALA A 535 -3.18 -18.86 13.80
N VAL A 536 -2.99 -18.13 12.70
CA VAL A 536 -4.09 -17.77 11.78
C VAL A 536 -4.69 -19.00 11.09
N LEU A 537 -3.86 -19.93 10.61
CA LEU A 537 -4.31 -21.17 9.98
C LEU A 537 -5.08 -22.05 10.99
N PHE A 538 -4.61 -22.11 12.24
CA PHE A 538 -5.33 -22.79 13.31
C PHE A 538 -6.71 -22.16 13.56
N LEU A 539 -6.82 -20.83 13.61
CA LEU A 539 -8.10 -20.13 13.71
C LEU A 539 -9.03 -20.42 12.52
N ALA A 540 -8.48 -20.55 11.32
CA ALA A 540 -9.23 -20.90 10.12
C ALA A 540 -9.75 -22.35 10.16
N SER A 541 -8.95 -23.30 10.64
CA SER A 541 -9.29 -24.73 10.73
C SER A 541 -10.47 -25.03 11.67
N ARG A 542 -10.65 -24.23 12.72
CA ARG A 542 -11.75 -24.37 13.70
C ARG A 542 -13.13 -23.92 13.18
N ARG A 543 -13.32 -23.84 11.85
CA ARG A 543 -14.63 -23.55 11.24
C ARG A 543 -15.40 -24.84 10.95
N ARG A 544 -16.49 -25.09 11.69
CA ARG A 544 -17.60 -25.95 11.24
C ARG A 544 -18.58 -25.10 10.43
N GLY A 545 -18.65 -25.32 9.12
CA GLY A 545 -19.76 -24.88 8.25
C GLY A 545 -19.71 -23.45 7.68
N SER A 546 -20.07 -23.36 6.38
CA SER A 546 -20.24 -22.20 5.48
C SER A 546 -18.96 -21.46 5.02
N GLY A 547 -18.87 -21.32 3.68
CA GLY A 547 -17.66 -21.08 2.89
C GLY A 547 -16.78 -19.88 3.28
N LEU A 548 -15.52 -19.95 2.85
CA LEU A 548 -14.45 -18.98 3.17
C LEU A 548 -14.89 -17.51 2.96
N LEU A 549 -15.75 -17.27 1.96
CA LEU A 549 -16.18 -15.96 1.48
C LEU A 549 -17.69 -15.68 1.67
N ALA A 550 -18.43 -16.51 2.41
CA ALA A 550 -19.85 -16.24 2.66
C ALA A 550 -20.02 -14.94 3.47
N PHE A 551 -20.48 -13.87 2.80
CA PHE A 551 -20.70 -12.56 3.43
C PHE A 551 -21.93 -12.55 4.35
N THR A 552 -22.82 -13.51 4.20
CA THR A 552 -23.97 -13.68 5.09
C THR A 552 -23.60 -14.55 6.28
N THR A 553 -23.78 -14.02 7.49
CA THR A 553 -23.92 -14.87 8.66
C THR A 553 -25.32 -15.46 8.63
N ALA A 554 -25.46 -16.73 8.28
CA ALA A 554 -26.70 -17.46 8.54
C ALA A 554 -26.91 -17.57 10.06
N ARG A 555 -27.50 -16.54 10.68
CA ARG A 555 -28.36 -16.77 11.83
C ARG A 555 -29.76 -16.92 11.24
N ARG A 556 -30.25 -18.17 11.18
CA ARG A 556 -31.70 -18.41 11.08
C ARG A 556 -32.32 -17.64 12.26
N ALA A 557 -33.30 -16.78 11.97
CA ALA A 557 -34.17 -16.25 13.02
C ALA A 557 -34.78 -17.45 13.78
N PRO A 558 -34.99 -17.35 15.11
CA PRO A 558 -35.87 -18.31 15.76
C PRO A 558 -37.25 -18.22 15.06
N PRO A 559 -37.90 -19.37 14.78
CA PRO A 559 -39.26 -19.35 14.24
C PRO A 559 -40.16 -18.58 15.22
N ALA A 560 -41.09 -17.84 14.61
CA ALA A 560 -41.98 -16.86 15.24
C ALA A 560 -42.77 -17.41 16.43
#